data_AF-A0A1B8QHF9-F1
#
_entry.id   AF-A0A1B8QHF9-F1
#
_cell.length_a   1.000
_cell.length_b   1.000
_cell.length_c   1.000
_cell.angle_alpha   90.00
_cell.angle_beta   90.00
_cell.angle_gamma   90.00
#
_symmetry.space_group_name_H-M   'P 1'
#
loop_
_entity.id
_entity.type
_entity.pdbx_description
1 polymer ?
#
loop_
_entity_poly.entity_id
_entity_poly.type
_entity_poly.pdbx_seq_one_letter_code
_entity_poly.pdbx_strand_id
1 'polypeptide(L)'
;MKSDVSRTSKQTFNYLYNTPNANTRFVNYFNTIDNRANFFAASNQYEKNLGVGARWFGGADKVSRAKFTGLGADGNLSYVTFGMGSVFSGNPKHIYDWRKEAGDALMKGGFNNFKHLYNNRPNAMQWDIKQLRDEQVLLQPIHEKYLSDKDKFRGFSSWMTDSENRKYTGKFIEEEQTQPGGIDILDKSSRIRYGCKLLGYTEQQGCKP
;
A
#
# COMPACT_ATOMS: atom_id res chain seq x y z
N MET A 1 2.41 0.68 -31.95
CA MET A 1 2.87 0.27 -30.59
C MET A 1 2.56 1.28 -29.49
N LYS A 2 3.20 2.46 -29.37
CA LYS A 2 2.88 3.42 -28.27
C LYS A 2 1.42 3.90 -28.28
N SER A 3 0.87 4.15 -29.47
CA SER A 3 -0.55 4.50 -29.67
C SER A 3 -1.50 3.36 -29.27
N ASP A 4 -1.15 2.12 -29.62
CA ASP A 4 -1.95 0.93 -29.29
C ASP A 4 -1.98 0.65 -27.79
N VAL A 5 -0.81 0.73 -27.13
CA VAL A 5 -0.71 0.57 -25.66
C VAL A 5 -1.53 1.64 -24.94
N SER A 6 -1.49 2.88 -25.41
CA SER A 6 -2.31 3.97 -24.86
C SER A 6 -3.81 3.72 -25.03
N ARG A 7 -4.23 3.31 -26.23
CA ARG A 7 -5.63 2.97 -26.53
C ARG A 7 -6.15 1.82 -25.67
N THR A 8 -5.40 0.72 -25.57
CA THR A 8 -5.79 -0.45 -24.77
C THR A 8 -5.82 -0.14 -23.27
N SER A 9 -4.84 0.63 -22.77
CA SER A 9 -4.83 1.07 -21.37
C SER A 9 -6.06 1.91 -21.06
N LYS A 10 -6.37 2.90 -21.90
CA LYS A 10 -7.54 3.77 -21.75
C LYS A 10 -8.86 2.97 -21.77
N GLN A 11 -9.00 2.00 -22.68
CA GLN A 11 -10.19 1.13 -22.72
C GLN A 11 -10.34 0.32 -21.42
N THR A 12 -9.24 -0.24 -20.91
CA THR A 12 -9.22 -1.05 -19.69
C THR A 12 -9.60 -0.23 -18.47
N PHE A 13 -8.96 0.92 -18.25
CA PHE A 13 -9.27 1.78 -17.11
C PHE A 13 -10.66 2.44 -17.22
N ASN A 14 -11.12 2.76 -18.44
CA ASN A 14 -12.51 3.18 -18.65
C ASN A 14 -13.50 2.08 -18.26
N TYR A 15 -13.27 0.84 -18.66
CA TYR A 15 -14.11 -0.27 -18.25
C TYR A 15 -14.10 -0.44 -16.73
N LEU A 16 -12.93 -0.31 -16.12
CA LEU A 16 -12.73 -0.47 -14.68
C LEU A 16 -13.49 0.56 -13.85
N TYR A 17 -13.51 1.83 -14.26
CA TYR A 17 -14.05 2.92 -13.44
C TYR A 17 -15.39 3.48 -13.92
N ASN A 18 -15.69 3.41 -15.22
CA ASN A 18 -16.76 4.21 -15.85
C ASN A 18 -17.92 3.37 -16.40
N THR A 19 -17.98 2.07 -16.10
CA THR A 19 -19.11 1.20 -16.46
C THR A 19 -20.15 1.08 -15.34
N PRO A 20 -21.41 0.71 -15.66
CA PRO A 20 -22.37 0.35 -14.64
C PRO A 20 -21.81 -0.72 -13.70
N ASN A 21 -22.10 -0.59 -12.40
CA ASN A 21 -21.61 -1.49 -11.34
C ASN A 21 -20.07 -1.58 -11.23
N ALA A 22 -19.33 -0.59 -11.73
CA ALA A 22 -17.87 -0.55 -11.67
C ALA A 22 -17.31 -0.77 -10.25
N ASN A 23 -17.88 -0.11 -9.23
CA ASN A 23 -17.41 -0.26 -7.85
C ASN A 23 -17.53 -1.71 -7.34
N THR A 24 -18.71 -2.32 -7.50
CA THR A 24 -18.94 -3.72 -7.09
C THR A 24 -17.97 -4.67 -7.82
N ARG A 25 -17.79 -4.47 -9.12
CA ARG A 25 -16.85 -5.28 -9.92
C ARG A 25 -15.41 -5.09 -9.46
N PHE A 26 -15.02 -3.85 -9.18
CA PHE A 26 -13.68 -3.48 -8.72
C PHE A 26 -13.34 -4.19 -7.41
N VAL A 27 -14.23 -4.08 -6.41
CA VAL A 27 -14.04 -4.73 -5.11
C VAL A 27 -14.01 -6.25 -5.25
N ASN A 28 -14.89 -6.83 -6.07
CA ASN A 28 -14.92 -8.27 -6.30
C ASN A 28 -13.67 -8.80 -7.00
N TYR A 29 -13.15 -8.07 -7.99
CA TYR A 29 -11.99 -8.49 -8.77
C TYR A 29 -10.68 -8.34 -7.96
N PHE A 30 -10.58 -7.29 -7.14
CA PHE A 30 -9.42 -7.03 -6.28
C PHE A 30 -9.65 -7.49 -4.83
N ASN A 31 -10.16 -8.70 -4.67
CA ASN A 31 -10.50 -9.31 -3.38
C ASN A 31 -9.35 -10.10 -2.72
N THR A 32 -8.27 -10.39 -3.45
CA THR A 32 -7.07 -11.06 -2.93
C THR A 32 -5.89 -10.10 -2.83
N ILE A 33 -4.87 -10.47 -2.05
CA ILE A 33 -3.64 -9.68 -1.93
C ILE A 33 -2.92 -9.55 -3.27
N ASP A 34 -2.88 -10.62 -4.07
CA ASP A 34 -2.16 -10.64 -5.35
C ASP A 34 -2.89 -9.82 -6.39
N ASN A 35 -4.22 -9.89 -6.45
CA ASN A 35 -5.01 -9.09 -7.37
C ASN A 35 -4.85 -7.59 -7.07
N ARG A 36 -4.80 -7.21 -5.78
CA ARG A 36 -4.54 -5.82 -5.36
C ARG A 36 -3.14 -5.37 -5.75
N ALA A 37 -2.12 -6.18 -5.43
CA ALA A 37 -0.74 -5.86 -5.79
C ALA A 37 -0.55 -5.75 -7.31
N ASN A 38 -1.21 -6.62 -8.09
CA ASN A 38 -1.20 -6.56 -9.56
C ASN A 38 -1.88 -5.27 -10.06
N PHE A 39 -2.99 -4.87 -9.45
CA PHE A 39 -3.64 -3.60 -9.75
C PHE A 39 -2.77 -2.39 -9.44
N PHE A 40 -2.11 -2.38 -8.28
CA PHE A 40 -1.18 -1.32 -7.90
C PHE A 40 0.00 -1.23 -8.88
N ALA A 41 0.61 -2.36 -9.23
CA ALA A 41 1.68 -2.42 -10.22
C ALA A 41 1.23 -1.89 -11.60
N ALA A 42 0.07 -2.35 -12.09
CA ALA A 42 -0.49 -1.92 -13.37
C ALA A 42 -0.84 -0.42 -13.38
N SER A 43 -1.43 0.07 -12.29
CA SER A 43 -1.79 1.50 -12.13
C SER A 43 -0.56 2.38 -12.04
N ASN A 44 0.49 1.94 -11.33
CA ASN A 44 1.79 2.62 -11.30
C ASN A 44 2.41 2.73 -12.71
N GLN A 45 2.34 1.66 -13.50
CA GLN A 45 2.81 1.70 -14.90
C GLN A 45 1.96 2.65 -15.75
N TYR A 46 0.65 2.66 -15.58
CA TYR A 46 -0.22 3.63 -16.25
C TYR A 46 0.15 5.07 -15.87
N GLU A 47 0.33 5.36 -14.58
CA GLU A 47 0.66 6.70 -14.10
C GLU A 47 2.02 7.19 -14.59
N LYS A 48 3.03 6.32 -14.67
CA LYS A 48 4.34 6.64 -15.22
C LYS A 48 4.33 6.99 -16.71
N ASN A 49 3.42 6.38 -17.49
CA ASN A 49 3.46 6.46 -18.95
C ASN A 49 2.39 7.36 -19.55
N LEU A 50 1.20 7.43 -18.94
CA LEU A 50 -0.01 8.04 -19.53
C LEU A 50 -0.82 8.89 -18.56
N GLY A 51 -0.74 8.58 -17.26
CA GLY A 51 -1.48 9.27 -16.20
C GLY A 51 -0.89 10.62 -15.83
N VAL A 52 -1.14 11.05 -14.60
CA VAL A 52 -0.64 12.33 -14.07
C VAL A 52 0.66 12.19 -13.30
N GLY A 53 1.15 10.95 -13.13
CA GLY A 53 2.38 10.65 -12.42
C GLY A 53 2.17 10.43 -10.93
N ALA A 54 0.98 9.98 -10.52
CA ALA A 54 0.72 9.59 -9.12
C ALA A 54 1.64 8.42 -8.72
N ARG A 55 2.29 8.58 -7.56
CA ARG A 55 3.28 7.64 -7.03
C ARG A 55 2.68 6.65 -6.04
N TRP A 56 1.50 6.95 -5.49
CA TRP A 56 0.88 6.16 -4.43
C TRP A 56 0.74 4.67 -4.80
N PHE A 57 0.34 4.36 -6.03
CA PHE A 57 0.23 2.96 -6.48
C PHE A 57 1.57 2.23 -6.48
N GLY A 58 2.68 2.91 -6.79
CA GLY A 58 4.02 2.33 -6.71
C GLY A 58 4.42 2.02 -5.26
N GLY A 59 4.07 2.89 -4.32
CA GLY A 59 4.25 2.63 -2.89
C GLY A 59 3.41 1.45 -2.39
N ALA A 60 2.13 1.38 -2.78
CA ALA A 60 1.23 0.31 -2.40
C ALA A 60 1.67 -1.07 -2.93
N ASP A 61 2.17 -1.14 -4.17
CA ASP A 61 2.76 -2.37 -4.73
C ASP A 61 4.01 -2.81 -3.96
N LYS A 62 4.92 -1.87 -3.67
CA LYS A 62 6.13 -2.14 -2.87
C LYS A 62 5.78 -2.69 -1.48
N VAL A 63 4.86 -2.06 -0.75
CA VAL A 63 4.42 -2.55 0.58
C VAL A 63 3.75 -3.92 0.47
N SER A 64 3.02 -4.19 -0.62
CA SER A 64 2.35 -5.48 -0.80
C SER A 64 3.36 -6.63 -0.99
N ARG A 65 4.46 -6.38 -1.70
CA ARG A 65 5.45 -7.39 -2.13
C ARG A 65 6.79 -7.31 -1.40
N ALA A 66 6.95 -6.44 -0.41
CA ALA A 66 8.21 -6.31 0.30
C ALA A 66 8.63 -7.63 0.97
N LYS A 67 9.94 -7.94 0.94
CA LYS A 67 10.50 -9.07 1.67
C LYS A 67 10.49 -8.75 3.18
N PHE A 68 10.12 -9.71 4.01
CA PHE A 68 10.04 -9.62 5.49
C PHE A 68 9.02 -8.64 6.08
N THR A 69 8.76 -7.51 5.44
CA THR A 69 7.82 -6.48 5.92
C THR A 69 6.58 -6.34 5.03
N GLY A 70 6.53 -7.06 3.91
CA GLY A 70 5.42 -6.99 2.99
C GLY A 70 4.21 -7.80 3.42
N LEU A 71 3.08 -7.50 2.77
CA LEU A 71 1.78 -8.06 3.12
C LEU A 71 1.53 -9.44 2.50
N GLY A 72 2.55 -10.09 1.96
CA GLY A 72 2.45 -11.47 1.49
C GLY A 72 1.81 -11.63 0.12
N ALA A 73 1.90 -10.62 -0.75
CA ALA A 73 1.67 -10.81 -2.18
C ALA A 73 2.82 -11.64 -2.80
N ASP A 74 2.59 -12.28 -3.93
CA ASP A 74 3.64 -12.96 -4.69
C ASP A 74 4.73 -11.97 -5.13
N GLY A 75 5.97 -12.44 -5.16
CA GLY A 75 7.13 -11.59 -5.48
C GLY A 75 7.98 -11.26 -4.25
N ASN A 76 9.29 -11.14 -4.50
CA ASN A 76 10.33 -10.88 -3.50
C ASN A 76 10.21 -11.72 -2.20
N LEU A 77 9.76 -12.97 -2.31
CA LEU A 77 9.52 -13.89 -1.19
C LEU A 77 8.53 -13.37 -0.12
N SER A 78 7.73 -12.34 -0.43
CA SER A 78 6.85 -11.71 0.56
C SER A 78 5.84 -12.70 1.13
N TYR A 79 5.16 -13.49 0.28
CA TYR A 79 4.24 -14.55 0.72
C TYR A 79 4.88 -15.51 1.75
N VAL A 80 6.11 -15.96 1.49
CA VAL A 80 6.84 -16.88 2.37
C VAL A 80 7.16 -16.20 3.70
N THR A 81 7.73 -15.00 3.66
CA THR A 81 8.11 -14.28 4.88
C THR A 81 6.91 -13.83 5.72
N PHE A 82 5.81 -13.46 5.07
CA PHE A 82 4.56 -13.11 5.73
C PHE A 82 3.93 -14.34 6.38
N GLY A 83 3.89 -15.47 5.68
CA GLY A 83 3.43 -16.75 6.22
C GLY A 83 4.19 -17.12 7.49
N MET A 84 5.54 -17.08 7.45
CA MET A 84 6.38 -17.30 8.63
C MET A 84 6.08 -16.31 9.76
N GLY A 85 6.06 -14.99 9.47
CA GLY A 85 5.78 -13.95 10.46
C GLY A 85 4.40 -14.10 11.12
N SER A 86 3.40 -14.50 10.35
CA SER A 86 2.04 -14.76 10.87
C SER A 86 2.02 -15.92 11.87
N VAL A 87 2.78 -16.99 11.63
CA VAL A 87 2.90 -18.12 12.57
C VAL A 87 3.62 -17.67 13.85
N PHE A 88 4.72 -16.93 13.72
CA PHE A 88 5.47 -16.41 14.88
C PHE A 88 4.70 -15.38 15.71
N SER A 89 3.66 -14.74 15.14
CA SER A 89 2.76 -13.84 15.86
C SER A 89 1.88 -14.54 16.91
N GLY A 90 1.86 -15.87 16.95
CA GLY A 90 1.09 -16.68 17.89
C GLY A 90 -0.39 -16.88 17.53
N ASN A 91 -0.91 -16.12 16.54
CA ASN A 91 -2.24 -16.37 15.98
C ASN A 91 -2.27 -16.02 14.47
N PRO A 92 -1.89 -16.95 13.59
CA PRO A 92 -1.79 -16.68 12.15
C PRO A 92 -3.13 -16.24 11.56
N LYS A 93 -4.24 -16.86 11.96
CA LYS A 93 -5.59 -16.51 11.46
C LYS A 93 -5.89 -15.02 11.69
N HIS A 94 -5.55 -14.50 12.86
CA HIS A 94 -5.77 -13.09 13.20
C HIS A 94 -5.03 -12.12 12.27
N ILE A 95 -3.80 -12.44 11.88
CA ILE A 95 -2.99 -11.62 10.96
C ILE A 95 -3.51 -11.68 9.52
N TYR A 96 -4.00 -12.84 9.08
CA TYR A 96 -4.64 -12.96 7.76
C TYR A 96 -5.99 -12.22 7.71
N ASP A 97 -6.79 -12.29 8.79
CA ASP A 97 -8.06 -11.56 8.91
C ASP A 97 -7.83 -10.04 8.92
N TRP A 98 -6.85 -9.57 9.70
CA TRP A 98 -6.40 -8.18 9.69
C TRP A 98 -6.05 -7.69 8.28
N ARG A 99 -5.18 -8.43 7.59
CA ARG A 99 -4.73 -8.08 6.24
C ARG A 99 -5.91 -8.05 5.26
N LYS A 100 -6.81 -9.02 5.36
CA LYS A 100 -7.99 -9.10 4.50
C LYS A 100 -8.89 -7.89 4.71
N GLU A 101 -9.25 -7.58 5.96
CA GLU A 101 -10.14 -6.46 6.31
C GLU A 101 -9.53 -5.12 5.94
N ALA A 102 -8.24 -4.90 6.24
CA ALA A 102 -7.52 -3.69 5.86
C ALA A 102 -7.52 -3.48 4.34
N GLY A 103 -7.20 -4.52 3.57
CA GLY A 103 -7.19 -4.41 2.11
C GLY A 103 -8.60 -4.28 1.51
N ASP A 104 -9.62 -4.94 2.07
CA ASP A 104 -11.02 -4.78 1.64
C ASP A 104 -11.47 -3.32 1.85
N ALA A 105 -11.15 -2.75 3.03
CA ALA A 105 -11.45 -1.37 3.36
C ALA A 105 -10.76 -0.40 2.40
N LEU A 106 -9.45 -0.60 2.14
CA LEU A 106 -8.69 0.24 1.23
C LEU A 106 -9.25 0.21 -0.20
N MET A 107 -9.58 -0.97 -0.74
CA MET A 107 -10.13 -1.06 -2.10
C MET A 107 -11.52 -0.43 -2.21
N LYS A 108 -12.37 -0.65 -1.19
CA LYS A 108 -13.72 -0.08 -1.15
C LYS A 108 -13.73 1.43 -0.93
N GLY A 109 -12.92 1.92 0.01
CA GLY A 109 -12.78 3.34 0.33
C GLY A 109 -12.02 4.13 -0.76
N GLY A 110 -11.03 3.51 -1.39
CA GLY A 110 -10.20 4.14 -2.42
C GLY A 110 -10.85 4.24 -3.80
N PHE A 111 -11.85 3.41 -4.13
CA PHE A 111 -12.42 3.32 -5.49
C PHE A 111 -12.77 4.69 -6.10
N ASN A 112 -13.54 5.51 -5.37
CA ASN A 112 -13.95 6.83 -5.87
C ASN A 112 -12.75 7.77 -6.06
N ASN A 113 -11.75 7.69 -5.19
CA ASN A 113 -10.56 8.53 -5.31
C ASN A 113 -9.67 8.10 -6.48
N PHE A 114 -9.51 6.79 -6.72
CA PHE A 114 -8.79 6.26 -7.89
C PHE A 114 -9.51 6.61 -9.20
N LYS A 115 -10.84 6.49 -9.22
CA LYS A 115 -11.66 6.92 -10.35
C LYS A 115 -11.52 8.42 -10.62
N HIS A 116 -11.53 9.25 -9.58
CA HIS A 116 -11.34 10.69 -9.71
C HIS A 116 -9.95 11.02 -10.27
N LEU A 117 -8.88 10.38 -9.77
CA LEU A 117 -7.53 10.55 -10.33
C LEU A 117 -7.51 10.29 -11.84
N TYR A 118 -8.09 9.15 -12.25
CA TYR A 118 -8.12 8.73 -13.65
C TYR A 118 -8.93 9.69 -14.54
N ASN A 119 -10.12 10.11 -14.10
CA ASN A 119 -11.03 10.93 -14.91
C ASN A 119 -10.67 12.42 -14.92
N ASN A 120 -10.25 12.95 -13.78
CA ASN A 120 -10.09 14.39 -13.56
C ASN A 120 -8.64 14.85 -13.67
N ARG A 121 -7.67 13.92 -13.66
CA ARG A 121 -6.25 14.20 -13.80
C ARG A 121 -5.76 15.36 -12.90
N PRO A 122 -6.03 15.32 -11.57
CA PRO A 122 -5.62 16.36 -10.63
C PRO A 122 -4.09 16.45 -10.49
N ASN A 123 -3.62 17.41 -9.68
CA ASN A 123 -2.21 17.46 -9.28
C ASN A 123 -1.82 16.16 -8.53
N ALA A 124 -0.88 15.41 -9.10
CA ALA A 124 -0.48 14.08 -8.61
C ALA A 124 0.02 14.10 -7.17
N MET A 125 0.90 15.04 -6.82
CA MET A 125 1.48 15.14 -5.47
C MET A 125 0.41 15.42 -4.41
N GLN A 126 -0.47 16.40 -4.66
CA GLN A 126 -1.56 16.70 -3.72
C GLN A 126 -2.53 15.51 -3.58
N TRP A 127 -2.78 14.82 -4.70
CA TRP A 127 -3.61 13.62 -4.68
C TRP A 127 -2.96 12.47 -3.89
N ASP A 128 -1.68 12.20 -4.10
CA ASP A 128 -0.92 11.15 -3.40
C ASP A 128 -0.89 11.38 -1.89
N ILE A 129 -0.58 12.61 -1.46
CA ILE A 129 -0.54 12.97 -0.03
C ILE A 129 -1.93 12.83 0.60
N LYS A 130 -2.98 13.26 -0.11
CA LYS A 130 -4.36 13.13 0.38
C LYS A 130 -4.78 11.66 0.48
N GLN A 131 -4.53 10.86 -0.57
CA GLN A 131 -4.81 9.43 -0.58
C GLN A 131 -4.12 8.72 0.59
N LEU A 132 -2.82 9.00 0.79
CA LEU A 132 -2.04 8.44 1.90
C LEU A 132 -2.63 8.82 3.27
N ARG A 133 -3.07 10.06 3.48
CA ARG A 133 -3.65 10.45 4.77
C ARG A 133 -5.01 9.82 5.01
N ASP A 134 -5.89 9.89 4.02
CA ASP A 134 -7.26 9.39 4.13
C ASP A 134 -7.28 7.89 4.38
N GLU A 135 -6.39 7.13 3.71
CA GLU A 135 -6.29 5.70 3.97
C GLU A 135 -5.71 5.39 5.37
N GLN A 136 -4.73 6.16 5.88
CA GLN A 136 -4.21 5.90 7.23
C GLN A 136 -5.30 6.13 8.30
N VAL A 137 -6.20 7.09 8.08
CA VAL A 137 -7.41 7.31 8.91
C VAL A 137 -8.37 6.13 8.78
N LEU A 138 -8.69 5.70 7.56
CA LEU A 138 -9.57 4.56 7.29
C LEU A 138 -9.06 3.27 7.94
N LEU A 139 -7.75 3.04 7.90
CA LEU A 139 -7.12 1.82 8.37
C LEU A 139 -6.86 1.80 9.89
N GLN A 140 -6.76 2.95 10.55
CA GLN A 140 -6.47 3.04 11.99
C GLN A 140 -7.36 2.13 12.85
N PRO A 141 -8.71 2.18 12.78
CA PRO A 141 -9.54 1.32 13.62
C PRO A 141 -9.36 -0.17 13.34
N ILE A 142 -8.96 -0.54 12.11
CA ILE A 142 -8.67 -1.94 11.75
C ILE A 142 -7.33 -2.37 12.36
N HIS A 143 -6.30 -1.53 12.32
CA HIS A 143 -5.04 -1.84 12.98
C HIS A 143 -5.23 -1.98 14.49
N GLU A 144 -5.97 -1.07 15.12
CA GLU A 144 -6.29 -1.14 16.56
C GLU A 144 -7.04 -2.43 16.91
N LYS A 145 -8.08 -2.77 16.15
CA LYS A 145 -8.87 -3.99 16.34
C LYS A 145 -8.02 -5.26 16.36
N TYR A 146 -7.00 -5.35 15.49
CA TYR A 146 -6.24 -6.59 15.28
C TYR A 146 -4.83 -6.61 15.87
N LEU A 147 -4.25 -5.47 16.19
CA LEU A 147 -2.83 -5.37 16.54
C LEU A 147 -2.58 -4.74 17.91
N SER A 148 -3.61 -4.21 18.60
CA SER A 148 -3.45 -3.58 19.91
C SER A 148 -2.87 -4.53 20.97
N ASP A 149 -3.17 -5.82 20.91
CA ASP A 149 -2.69 -6.84 21.84
C ASP A 149 -1.43 -7.58 21.33
N LYS A 150 -0.83 -7.10 20.22
CA LYS A 150 0.26 -7.78 19.51
C LYS A 150 1.61 -7.09 19.71
N ASP A 151 1.95 -6.74 20.94
CA ASP A 151 3.18 -5.98 21.25
C ASP A 151 4.46 -6.65 20.74
N LYS A 152 4.56 -7.98 20.80
CA LYS A 152 5.72 -8.72 20.27
C LYS A 152 5.85 -8.59 18.75
N PHE A 153 4.73 -8.68 18.03
CA PHE A 153 4.70 -8.52 16.58
C PHE A 153 5.03 -7.08 16.18
N ARG A 154 4.42 -6.11 16.88
CA ARG A 154 4.67 -4.67 16.68
C ARG A 154 6.14 -4.31 16.96
N GLY A 155 6.68 -4.76 18.09
CA GLY A 155 8.06 -4.53 18.49
C GLY A 155 9.06 -5.12 17.51
N PHE A 156 8.83 -6.36 17.04
CA PHE A 156 9.67 -6.96 16.00
C PHE A 156 9.61 -6.20 14.68
N SER A 157 8.41 -5.81 14.23
CA SER A 157 8.23 -5.04 13.00
C SER A 157 8.90 -3.66 13.07
N SER A 158 8.73 -2.95 14.18
CA SER A 158 9.39 -1.65 14.41
C SER A 158 10.91 -1.80 14.45
N TRP A 159 11.45 -2.78 15.20
CA TRP A 159 12.88 -3.05 15.24
C TRP A 159 13.47 -3.37 13.86
N MET A 160 12.78 -4.21 13.08
CA MET A 160 13.19 -4.55 11.72
C MET A 160 13.26 -3.32 10.82
N THR A 161 12.24 -2.45 10.90
CA THR A 161 12.08 -1.28 10.03
C THR A 161 12.81 -0.02 10.53
N ASP A 162 13.57 -0.13 11.61
CA ASP A 162 14.38 0.97 12.12
C ASP A 162 15.63 1.18 11.27
N SER A 163 15.82 2.40 10.77
CA SER A 163 17.00 2.77 10.00
C SER A 163 18.30 2.65 10.79
N GLU A 164 18.28 2.76 12.12
CA GLU A 164 19.46 2.60 12.97
C GLU A 164 19.93 1.14 13.05
N ASN A 165 19.00 0.19 12.88
CA ASN A 165 19.29 -1.25 12.88
C ASN A 165 19.74 -1.78 11.51
N ARG A 166 19.94 -0.90 10.52
CA ARG A 166 20.27 -1.27 9.14
C ARG A 166 21.57 -2.08 9.01
N LYS A 167 22.51 -1.96 9.95
CA LYS A 167 23.69 -2.85 10.01
C LYS A 167 23.33 -4.34 10.15
N TYR A 168 22.17 -4.64 10.73
CA TYR A 168 21.63 -5.99 10.91
C TYR A 168 20.54 -6.32 9.89
N THR A 169 19.70 -5.34 9.53
CA THR A 169 18.51 -5.55 8.69
C THR A 169 18.74 -5.24 7.21
N GLY A 170 19.82 -4.55 6.83
CA GLY A 170 20.04 -4.02 5.47
C GLY A 170 20.25 -5.06 4.37
N LYS A 171 20.51 -6.33 4.72
CA LYS A 171 20.49 -7.46 3.75
C LYS A 171 19.08 -8.00 3.48
N PHE A 172 18.11 -7.57 4.28
CA PHE A 172 16.76 -8.12 4.32
C PHE A 172 15.71 -7.08 3.89
N ILE A 173 15.95 -5.80 4.14
CA ILE A 173 15.05 -4.69 3.77
C ILE A 173 15.81 -3.53 3.14
N GLU A 174 15.12 -2.79 2.28
CA GLU A 174 15.67 -1.64 1.56
C GLU A 174 15.59 -0.35 2.38
N GLU A 175 16.37 0.67 2.01
CA GLU A 175 16.42 1.94 2.74
C GLU A 175 15.07 2.66 2.81
N GLU A 176 14.37 2.63 1.69
CA GLU A 176 13.03 3.19 1.54
C GLU A 176 11.97 2.46 2.37
N GLN A 177 12.29 1.27 2.89
CA GLN A 177 11.43 0.46 3.76
C GLN A 177 11.68 0.71 5.26
N THR A 178 12.60 1.61 5.60
CA THR A 178 12.95 1.94 6.98
C THR A 178 12.60 3.38 7.34
N GLN A 179 12.53 3.69 8.64
CA GLN A 179 12.54 5.07 9.15
C GLN A 179 13.19 5.13 10.53
N PRO A 180 13.64 6.32 11.00
CA PRO A 180 14.19 6.46 12.35
C PRO A 180 13.18 6.00 13.43
N GLY A 181 13.62 5.12 14.33
CA GLY A 181 12.78 4.53 15.39
C GLY A 181 11.80 3.46 14.90
N GLY A 182 11.86 3.08 13.63
CA GLY A 182 11.01 2.04 13.04
C GLY A 182 9.58 2.49 12.73
N ILE A 183 8.85 1.63 12.02
CA ILE A 183 7.44 1.84 11.65
C ILE A 183 6.57 1.23 12.74
N ASP A 184 5.82 2.08 13.45
CA ASP A 184 4.76 1.62 14.36
C ASP A 184 3.44 1.62 13.60
N ILE A 185 2.89 0.42 13.43
CA ILE A 185 1.65 0.19 12.69
C ILE A 185 0.40 0.71 13.41
N LEU A 186 0.46 0.94 14.73
CA LEU A 186 -0.63 1.59 15.47
C LEU A 186 -0.50 3.11 15.51
N ASP A 187 0.69 3.66 15.26
CA ASP A 187 0.87 5.10 15.17
C ASP A 187 0.60 5.58 13.73
N LYS A 188 -0.55 6.22 13.54
CA LYS A 188 -0.93 6.88 12.28
C LYS A 188 0.16 7.82 11.76
N SER A 189 0.76 8.62 12.64
CA SER A 189 1.80 9.58 12.27
C SER A 189 3.05 8.87 11.77
N SER A 190 3.44 7.78 12.43
CA SER A 190 4.53 6.90 12.01
C SER A 190 4.29 6.33 10.61
N ARG A 191 3.07 5.86 10.33
CA ARG A 191 2.69 5.33 9.01
C ARG A 191 2.65 6.41 7.92
N ILE A 192 2.18 7.62 8.23
CA ILE A 192 2.19 8.75 7.28
C ILE A 192 3.64 9.14 6.94
N ARG A 193 4.53 9.28 7.94
CA ARG A 193 5.95 9.57 7.70
C ARG A 193 6.60 8.55 6.78
N TYR A 194 6.37 7.26 7.06
CA TYR A 194 6.85 6.17 6.23
C TYR A 194 6.31 6.27 4.79
N GLY A 195 5.00 6.47 4.63
CA GLY A 195 4.39 6.65 3.31
C GLY A 195 4.97 7.84 2.55
N CYS A 196 5.17 8.98 3.20
CA CYS A 196 5.80 10.16 2.61
C CYS A 196 7.20 9.85 2.07
N LYS A 197 8.03 9.17 2.88
CA LYS A 197 9.36 8.73 2.49
C LYS A 197 9.30 7.80 1.27
N LEU A 198 8.41 6.80 1.30
CA LEU A 198 8.24 5.82 0.22
C LEU A 198 7.83 6.46 -1.11
N LEU A 199 7.02 7.52 -1.06
CA LEU A 199 6.58 8.28 -2.23
C LEU A 199 7.61 9.33 -2.68
N GLY A 200 8.65 9.56 -1.88
CA GLY A 200 9.68 10.57 -2.14
C GLY A 200 9.14 11.99 -2.01
N TYR A 201 8.24 12.23 -1.05
CA TYR A 201 7.70 13.55 -0.72
C TYR A 201 8.23 14.05 0.63
N THR A 202 8.45 15.36 0.72
CA THR A 202 8.95 16.04 1.91
C THR A 202 7.84 16.73 2.69
N GLU A 203 8.14 17.13 3.93
CA GLU A 203 7.20 17.90 4.76
C GLU A 203 6.85 19.26 4.15
N GLN A 204 7.80 19.92 3.47
CA GLN A 204 7.57 21.21 2.79
C GLN A 204 6.55 21.06 1.65
N GLN A 205 6.46 19.88 1.05
CA GLN A 205 5.47 19.54 0.03
C GLN A 205 4.08 19.25 0.62
N GLY A 206 3.93 19.34 1.94
CA GLY A 206 2.69 19.10 2.67
C GLY A 206 2.55 17.69 3.22
N CYS A 207 3.55 16.82 3.02
CA CYS A 207 3.55 15.43 3.49
C CYS A 207 3.95 15.37 4.97
N LYS A 208 3.03 15.80 5.84
CA LYS A 208 3.20 15.86 7.29
C LYS A 208 2.32 14.82 7.99
N PRO A 209 2.80 14.15 9.05
CA PRO A 209 1.97 13.30 9.90
C PRO A 209 0.79 14.06 10.53
#